data_AF-A0A1M6JVW1-F1
#
_entry.id   AF-A0A1M6JVW1-F1
#
_cell.length_a   1.000
_cell.length_b   1.000
_cell.length_c   1.000
_cell.angle_alpha   90.00
_cell.angle_beta   90.00
_cell.angle_gamma   90.00
#
_symmetry.space_group_name_H-M   'P 1'
#
loop_
_entity.id
_entity.type
_entity.pdbx_description
1 polymer ?
#
loop_
_entity_poly.entity_id
_entity_poly.type
_entity_poly.pdbx_seq_one_letter_code
_entity_poly.pdbx_strand_id
1 'polypeptide(L)'
;MNEEEPTEADITELEELRIELTENYYGAIGKGISAWSRTESGLVVIAALLLDTKQEKAGLILYSIANFHSWLAIIDELFEMDPRYRALRPDWTVIANRLKKLNDTRVRLAHHALESGKGIEAIVAGEDIEMLLPSLKPSKYDTRTKSKKHSPLQIEQLADFVDELAVVSKGLGELLKRMAPIFLEPKKKLVERVRELRRMAGVVEPEVESTAEKFLKHIDMLNVVGTRDGEHRDQSDGK
;
A
#
# COMPACT_ATOMS: atom_id res chain seq x y z
N MET A 1 -7.31 24.92 44.32
CA MET A 1 -6.21 25.30 43.42
C MET A 1 -6.76 26.41 42.55
N ASN A 2 -6.10 27.57 42.45
CA ASN A 2 -6.47 28.55 41.43
C ASN A 2 -6.05 27.93 40.11
N GLU A 3 -7.01 27.52 39.29
CA GLU A 3 -6.78 27.21 37.89
C GLU A 3 -6.52 28.57 37.22
N GLU A 4 -5.27 28.83 36.86
CA GLU A 4 -4.94 29.99 36.03
C GLU A 4 -5.67 29.83 34.69
N GLU A 5 -6.43 30.85 34.30
CA GLU A 5 -7.09 30.88 32.99
C GLU A 5 -6.01 30.88 31.88
N PRO A 6 -6.22 30.15 30.77
CA PRO A 6 -5.26 30.13 29.65
C PRO A 6 -5.01 31.52 29.09
N THR A 7 -3.75 31.83 28.77
CA THR A 7 -3.39 33.11 28.14
C THR A 7 -3.68 33.08 26.64
N GLU A 8 -3.75 34.25 25.99
CA GLU A 8 -3.89 34.38 24.53
C GLU A 8 -2.72 33.71 23.77
N ALA A 9 -1.53 33.70 24.38
CA ALA A 9 -0.37 33.00 23.84
C ALA A 9 -0.56 31.48 23.85
N ASP A 10 -1.07 30.93 24.96
CA ASP A 10 -1.35 29.49 25.09
C ASP A 10 -2.42 29.03 24.07
N ILE A 11 -3.43 29.89 23.82
CA ILE A 11 -4.45 29.67 22.79
C ILE A 11 -3.83 29.58 21.40
N THR A 12 -2.94 30.52 21.08
CA THR A 12 -2.30 30.60 19.77
C THR A 12 -1.39 29.39 19.53
N GLU A 13 -0.56 29.02 20.51
CA GLU A 13 0.36 27.88 20.41
C GLU A 13 -0.40 26.56 20.19
N LEU A 14 -1.50 26.34 20.91
CA LEU A 14 -2.29 25.12 20.73
C LEU A 14 -2.98 25.06 19.36
N GLU A 15 -3.48 26.19 18.87
CA GLU A 15 -4.09 26.27 17.54
C GLU A 15 -3.08 25.94 16.44
N GLU A 16 -1.86 26.48 16.54
CA GLU A 16 -0.75 26.16 15.63
C GLU A 16 -0.42 24.66 15.67
N LEU A 17 -0.28 24.08 16.87
CA LEU A 17 -0.04 22.65 17.03
C LEU A 17 -1.17 21.79 16.43
N ARG A 18 -2.42 22.20 16.61
CA ARG A 18 -3.60 21.49 16.06
C ARG A 18 -3.58 21.49 14.54
N ILE A 19 -3.23 22.62 13.92
CA ILE A 19 -3.10 22.75 12.47
C ILE A 19 -1.98 21.83 11.97
N GLU A 20 -0.80 21.90 12.59
CA GLU A 20 0.35 21.06 12.22
C GLU A 20 0.01 19.56 12.30
N LEU A 21 -0.60 19.12 13.41
CA LEU A 21 -1.01 17.73 13.59
C LEU A 21 -2.05 17.29 12.55
N THR A 22 -3.01 18.17 12.23
CA THR A 22 -4.02 17.91 11.20
C THR A 22 -3.39 17.68 9.84
N GLU A 23 -2.45 18.54 9.44
CA GLU A 23 -1.69 18.40 8.19
C GLU A 23 -0.87 17.11 8.16
N ASN A 24 -0.20 16.78 9.27
CA ASN A 24 0.55 15.54 9.43
C ASN A 24 -0.35 14.29 9.27
N TYR A 25 -1.55 14.29 9.86
CA TYR A 25 -2.52 13.23 9.66
C TYR A 25 -2.92 13.09 8.20
N TYR A 26 -3.31 14.18 7.52
CA TYR A 26 -3.69 14.11 6.10
C TYR A 26 -2.55 13.59 5.22
N GLY A 27 -1.33 14.07 5.44
CA GLY A 27 -0.14 13.62 4.73
C GLY A 27 0.12 12.13 4.94
N ALA A 28 0.05 11.65 6.18
CA ALA A 28 0.27 10.25 6.52
C ALA A 28 -0.84 9.34 5.97
N ILE A 29 -2.11 9.76 6.03
CA ILE A 29 -3.25 9.02 5.45
C ILE A 29 -3.08 8.90 3.93
N GLY A 30 -2.76 10.01 3.26
CA GLY A 30 -2.56 10.03 1.81
C GLY A 30 -1.41 9.11 1.37
N LYS A 31 -0.28 9.13 2.09
CA LYS A 31 0.84 8.21 1.88
C LYS A 31 0.42 6.75 2.09
N GLY A 32 -0.27 6.45 3.19
CA GLY A 32 -0.73 5.10 3.52
C GLY A 32 -1.68 4.51 2.48
N ILE A 33 -2.70 5.27 2.06
CA ILE A 33 -3.67 4.82 1.03
C ILE A 33 -2.96 4.60 -0.31
N SER A 34 -2.07 5.52 -0.70
CA SER A 34 -1.32 5.41 -1.95
C SER A 34 -0.41 4.19 -1.97
N ALA A 35 0.31 3.94 -0.87
CA ALA A 35 1.17 2.76 -0.72
C ALA A 35 0.36 1.45 -0.71
N TRP A 36 -0.82 1.45 -0.11
CA TRP A 36 -1.71 0.28 -0.11
C TRP A 36 -2.20 -0.05 -1.51
N SER A 37 -2.63 0.96 -2.28
CA SER A 37 -3.05 0.79 -3.68
C SER A 37 -1.93 0.19 -4.57
N ARG A 38 -0.68 0.59 -4.35
CA ARG A 38 0.48 -0.01 -5.05
C ARG A 38 0.69 -1.47 -4.65
N THR A 39 0.52 -1.78 -3.37
CA THR A 39 0.59 -3.15 -2.85
C THR A 39 -0.50 -4.03 -3.49
N GLU A 40 -1.75 -3.56 -3.54
CA GLU A 40 -2.86 -4.25 -4.23
C GLU A 40 -2.54 -4.50 -5.70
N SER A 41 -1.94 -3.51 -6.38
CA SER A 41 -1.48 -3.66 -7.76
C SER A 41 -0.42 -4.76 -7.90
N GLY A 42 0.56 -4.82 -7.00
CA GLY A 42 1.55 -5.90 -6.95
C GLY A 42 0.94 -7.29 -6.78
N LEU A 43 -0.08 -7.42 -5.93
CA LEU A 43 -0.83 -8.67 -5.75
C LEU A 43 -1.57 -9.10 -7.03
N VAL A 44 -2.16 -8.14 -7.76
CA VAL A 44 -2.79 -8.41 -9.06
C VAL A 44 -1.78 -8.93 -10.07
N VAL A 45 -0.56 -8.37 -10.10
CA VAL A 45 0.51 -8.87 -10.99
C VAL A 45 0.91 -10.30 -10.63
N ILE A 46 1.09 -10.60 -9.33
CA ILE A 46 1.41 -11.96 -8.86
C ILE A 46 0.31 -12.94 -9.30
N ALA A 47 -0.96 -12.60 -9.04
CA ALA A 47 -2.08 -13.45 -9.44
C ALA A 47 -2.12 -13.66 -10.96
N ALA A 48 -1.87 -12.62 -11.75
CA ALA A 48 -1.82 -12.71 -13.21
C ALA A 48 -0.73 -13.66 -13.70
N LEU A 49 0.45 -13.64 -13.07
CA LEU A 49 1.57 -14.53 -13.40
C LEU A 49 1.26 -15.99 -13.06
N LEU A 50 0.66 -16.24 -11.89
CA LEU A 50 0.31 -17.59 -11.45
C LEU A 50 -0.83 -18.19 -12.30
N LEU A 51 -1.81 -17.37 -12.69
CA LEU A 51 -2.95 -17.77 -13.54
C LEU A 51 -2.62 -17.80 -15.04
N ASP A 52 -1.40 -17.42 -15.43
CA ASP A 52 -1.00 -17.21 -16.83
C ASP A 52 -2.02 -16.40 -17.65
N THR A 53 -2.41 -15.24 -17.10
CA THR A 53 -3.42 -14.35 -17.70
C THR A 53 -2.95 -12.91 -17.75
N LYS A 54 -3.77 -12.04 -18.35
CA LYS A 54 -3.53 -10.61 -18.37
C LYS A 54 -3.85 -9.98 -17.01
N GLN A 55 -3.11 -8.94 -16.64
CA GLN A 55 -3.29 -8.25 -15.35
C GLN A 55 -4.71 -7.71 -15.17
N GLU A 56 -5.33 -7.19 -16.23
CA GLU A 56 -6.69 -6.64 -16.17
C GLU A 56 -7.73 -7.71 -15.83
N LYS A 57 -7.54 -8.94 -16.33
CA LYS A 57 -8.41 -10.07 -16.03
C LYS A 57 -8.23 -10.56 -14.60
N ALA A 58 -6.99 -10.69 -14.14
CA ALA A 58 -6.69 -11.05 -12.76
C ALA A 58 -7.24 -9.98 -11.78
N GLY A 59 -7.06 -8.71 -12.12
CA GLY A 59 -7.60 -7.57 -11.39
C GLY A 59 -9.11 -7.64 -11.29
N LEU A 60 -9.81 -7.84 -12.42
CA LEU A 60 -11.27 -7.99 -12.43
C LEU A 60 -11.75 -9.10 -11.48
N ILE A 61 -11.06 -10.25 -11.47
CA ILE A 61 -11.39 -11.36 -10.58
C ILE A 61 -11.17 -10.94 -9.12
N LEU A 62 -10.00 -10.42 -8.77
CA LEU A 62 -9.69 -10.05 -7.39
C LEU A 62 -10.62 -8.93 -6.90
N TYR A 63 -10.77 -7.84 -7.64
CA TYR A 63 -11.65 -6.72 -7.26
C TYR A 63 -13.15 -7.08 -7.21
N SER A 64 -13.56 -8.21 -7.81
CA SER A 64 -14.92 -8.74 -7.62
C SER A 64 -15.16 -9.37 -6.24
N ILE A 65 -14.09 -9.62 -5.47
CA ILE A 65 -14.14 -10.25 -4.14
C ILE A 65 -13.90 -9.18 -3.08
N ALA A 66 -14.91 -8.88 -2.26
CA ALA A 66 -14.83 -7.81 -1.26
C ALA A 66 -13.85 -8.10 -0.11
N ASN A 67 -13.59 -9.37 0.20
CA ASN A 67 -12.72 -9.76 1.32
C ASN A 67 -11.25 -9.87 0.88
N PHE A 68 -10.41 -8.96 1.36
CA PHE A 68 -8.98 -8.97 1.07
C PHE A 68 -8.26 -10.24 1.52
N HIS A 69 -8.67 -10.87 2.63
CA HIS A 69 -8.07 -12.14 3.07
C HIS A 69 -8.32 -13.27 2.08
N SER A 70 -9.46 -13.23 1.36
CA SER A 70 -9.75 -14.19 0.30
C SER A 70 -8.80 -14.03 -0.89
N TRP A 71 -8.33 -12.81 -1.18
CA TRP A 71 -7.31 -12.60 -2.23
C TRP A 71 -6.01 -13.30 -1.85
N LEU A 72 -5.56 -13.11 -0.62
CA LEU A 72 -4.33 -13.72 -0.12
C LEU A 72 -4.42 -15.25 -0.09
N ALA A 73 -5.58 -15.80 0.28
CA ALA A 73 -5.83 -17.24 0.24
C ALA A 73 -5.78 -17.79 -1.19
N ILE A 74 -6.42 -17.12 -2.16
CA ILE A 74 -6.37 -17.52 -3.57
C ILE A 74 -4.92 -17.53 -4.08
N ILE A 75 -4.14 -16.50 -3.78
CA ILE A 75 -2.74 -16.44 -4.21
C ILE A 75 -1.91 -17.56 -3.55
N ASP A 76 -2.14 -17.87 -2.27
CA ASP A 76 -1.46 -18.98 -1.59
C ASP A 76 -1.76 -20.34 -2.24
N GLU A 77 -3.02 -20.60 -2.57
CA GLU A 77 -3.45 -21.80 -3.32
C GLU A 77 -2.81 -21.86 -4.71
N LEU A 78 -2.73 -20.72 -5.40
CA LEU A 78 -2.08 -20.65 -6.72
C LEU A 78 -0.57 -20.95 -6.64
N PHE A 79 0.12 -20.50 -5.59
CA PHE A 79 1.51 -20.89 -5.32
C PHE A 79 1.66 -22.39 -5.03
N GLU A 80 0.68 -22.99 -4.37
CA GLU A 80 0.67 -24.43 -4.06
C GLU A 80 0.44 -25.28 -5.32
N MET A 81 -0.44 -24.84 -6.21
CA MET A 81 -0.80 -25.54 -7.44
C MET A 81 0.30 -25.55 -8.50
N ASP A 82 1.20 -24.55 -8.50
CA ASP A 82 2.26 -24.44 -9.52
C ASP A 82 3.64 -24.80 -8.95
N PRO A 83 4.17 -26.01 -9.26
CA PRO A 83 5.46 -26.47 -8.75
C PRO A 83 6.63 -25.57 -9.13
N ARG A 84 6.52 -24.78 -10.21
CA ARG A 84 7.59 -23.88 -10.68
C ARG A 84 7.92 -22.80 -9.64
N TYR A 85 6.94 -22.40 -8.83
CA TYR A 85 7.09 -21.35 -7.83
C TYR A 85 7.30 -21.87 -6.41
N ARG A 86 7.45 -23.20 -6.21
CA ARG A 86 7.61 -23.81 -4.88
C ARG A 86 8.70 -23.17 -4.04
N ALA A 87 9.84 -22.82 -4.65
CA ALA A 87 10.96 -22.19 -3.97
C ALA A 87 10.68 -20.77 -3.46
N LEU A 88 9.67 -20.09 -4.02
CA LEU A 88 9.29 -18.72 -3.66
C LEU A 88 8.16 -18.67 -2.62
N ARG A 89 7.50 -19.81 -2.34
CA ARG A 89 6.37 -19.89 -1.41
C ARG A 89 6.72 -19.38 0.01
N PRO A 90 7.88 -19.69 0.61
CA PRO A 90 8.21 -19.19 1.95
C PRO A 90 8.19 -17.66 2.04
N ASP A 91 8.72 -16.97 1.02
CA ASP A 91 8.73 -15.51 0.98
C ASP A 91 7.33 -14.94 0.79
N TRP A 92 6.53 -15.56 -0.08
CA TRP A 92 5.12 -15.22 -0.22
C TRP A 92 4.38 -15.36 1.12
N THR A 93 4.57 -16.44 1.87
CA THR A 93 3.91 -16.66 3.16
C THR A 93 4.25 -15.56 4.17
N VAL A 94 5.52 -15.12 4.22
CA VAL A 94 5.94 -14.00 5.09
C VAL A 94 5.22 -12.72 4.70
N ILE A 95 5.19 -12.39 3.40
CA ILE A 95 4.51 -11.21 2.85
C ILE A 95 3.00 -11.26 3.17
N ALA A 96 2.34 -12.37 2.85
CA ALA A 96 0.91 -12.55 3.05
C ALA A 96 0.52 -12.41 4.53
N ASN A 97 1.31 -12.94 5.46
CA ASN A 97 1.05 -12.82 6.89
C ASN A 97 1.20 -11.38 7.39
N ARG A 98 2.15 -10.60 6.86
CA ARG A 98 2.25 -9.17 7.17
C ARG A 98 1.05 -8.40 6.63
N LEU A 99 0.66 -8.65 5.39
CA LEU A 99 -0.52 -8.02 4.76
C LEU A 99 -1.82 -8.28 5.54
N LYS A 100 -2.00 -9.50 6.07
CA LYS A 100 -3.15 -9.82 6.93
C LYS A 100 -3.22 -8.91 8.16
N LYS A 101 -2.08 -8.63 8.80
CA LYS A 101 -2.01 -7.75 9.98
C LYS A 101 -2.28 -6.29 9.62
N LEU A 102 -1.75 -5.83 8.48
CA LEU A 102 -1.92 -4.45 8.02
C LEU A 102 -3.35 -4.14 7.54
N ASN A 103 -4.10 -5.16 7.11
CA ASN A 103 -5.47 -4.99 6.63
C ASN A 103 -6.38 -4.35 7.70
N ASP A 104 -6.20 -4.65 8.98
CA ASP A 104 -7.02 -4.06 10.04
C ASP A 104 -6.84 -2.54 10.11
N THR A 105 -5.60 -2.04 10.06
CA THR A 105 -5.32 -0.60 10.00
C THR A 105 -5.87 0.02 8.73
N ARG A 106 -5.71 -0.64 7.58
CA ARG A 106 -6.29 -0.16 6.31
C ARG A 106 -7.81 -0.05 6.35
N VAL A 107 -8.49 -1.04 6.93
CA VAL A 107 -9.96 -1.01 7.10
C VAL A 107 -10.35 0.13 8.03
N ARG A 108 -9.63 0.33 9.14
CA ARG A 108 -9.86 1.47 10.04
C ARG A 108 -9.69 2.80 9.30
N LEU A 109 -8.64 2.98 8.50
CA LEU A 109 -8.43 4.19 7.69
C LEU A 109 -9.57 4.48 6.72
N ALA A 110 -10.20 3.46 6.14
CA ALA A 110 -11.33 3.64 5.23
C ALA A 110 -12.64 4.03 5.93
N HIS A 111 -12.73 3.83 7.25
CA HIS A 111 -13.96 4.00 8.03
C HIS A 111 -13.84 5.08 9.11
N HIS A 112 -12.62 5.52 9.40
CA HIS A 112 -12.35 6.60 10.33
C HIS A 112 -12.38 7.94 9.59
N ALA A 113 -12.85 8.96 10.27
CA ALA A 113 -12.77 10.35 9.85
C ALA A 113 -11.81 11.09 10.77
N LEU A 114 -11.05 12.03 10.21
CA LEU A 114 -10.26 12.95 11.01
C LEU A 114 -11.23 13.94 11.67
N GLU A 115 -11.36 13.85 12.98
CA GLU A 115 -11.98 14.92 13.77
C GLU A 115 -10.91 15.96 14.04
N SER A 116 -11.21 17.23 13.79
CA SER A 116 -10.29 18.37 13.91
C SER A 116 -9.86 18.66 15.36
N GLY A 117 -10.33 17.89 16.33
CA GLY A 117 -10.28 18.27 17.75
C GLY A 117 -11.19 19.47 18.04
N LYS A 118 -11.24 19.87 19.30
CA LYS A 118 -11.91 21.06 19.82
C LYS A 118 -10.86 22.11 20.20
N GLY A 119 -11.21 23.39 20.15
CA GLY A 119 -10.31 24.48 20.58
C GLY A 119 -10.16 24.56 22.11
N ILE A 120 -9.29 25.44 22.60
CA ILE A 120 -9.07 25.66 24.04
C ILE A 120 -10.36 26.05 24.78
N GLU A 121 -11.34 26.63 24.08
CA GLU A 121 -12.64 26.95 24.66
C GLU A 121 -13.33 25.71 25.25
N ALA A 122 -13.02 24.51 24.76
CA ALA A 122 -13.48 23.24 25.31
C ALA A 122 -12.83 22.91 26.66
N ILE A 123 -11.53 23.21 26.87
CA ILE A 123 -10.85 23.03 28.17
C ILE A 123 -11.44 23.97 29.20
N VAL A 124 -11.65 25.24 28.81
CA VAL A 124 -12.26 26.26 29.68
C VAL A 124 -13.68 25.86 30.08
N ALA A 125 -14.38 25.11 29.22
CA ALA A 125 -15.68 24.51 29.52
C ALA A 125 -15.62 23.20 30.33
N GLY A 126 -14.42 22.76 30.75
CA GLY A 126 -14.20 21.55 31.55
C GLY A 126 -14.21 20.25 30.74
N GLU A 127 -14.00 20.30 29.43
CA GLU A 127 -13.91 19.12 28.59
C GLU A 127 -12.50 18.49 28.62
N ASP A 128 -12.44 17.20 28.27
CA ASP A 128 -11.22 16.40 28.32
C ASP A 128 -10.17 16.88 27.31
N ILE A 129 -8.90 16.90 27.71
CA ILE A 129 -7.74 17.28 26.89
C ILE A 129 -7.63 16.39 25.65
N GLU A 130 -8.06 15.13 25.74
CA GLU A 130 -8.11 14.21 24.58
C GLU A 130 -9.05 14.69 23.46
N MET A 131 -9.95 15.64 23.74
CA MET A 131 -10.83 16.23 22.72
C MET A 131 -10.16 17.37 21.96
N LEU A 132 -9.02 17.89 22.40
CA LEU A 132 -8.36 19.04 21.79
C LEU A 132 -7.62 18.73 20.51
N LEU A 133 -6.96 17.58 20.49
CA LEU A 133 -6.07 17.21 19.40
C LEU A 133 -6.82 16.47 18.30
N PRO A 134 -6.37 16.62 17.03
CA PRO A 134 -6.95 15.88 15.93
C PRO A 134 -6.81 14.38 16.16
N SER A 135 -7.85 13.61 15.84
CA SER A 135 -7.83 12.17 16.01
C SER A 135 -8.65 11.45 14.94
N LEU A 136 -8.17 10.29 14.50
CA LEU A 136 -8.87 9.44 13.55
C LEU A 136 -9.85 8.52 14.27
N LYS A 137 -11.11 8.94 14.36
CA LYS A 137 -12.18 8.21 15.03
C LYS A 137 -13.13 7.56 14.03
N PRO A 138 -13.87 6.49 14.41
CA PRO A 138 -14.92 5.95 13.57
C PRO A 138 -15.88 7.04 13.11
N SER A 139 -16.14 7.13 11.80
CA SER A 139 -17.01 8.17 11.25
C SER A 139 -18.42 8.07 11.85
N LYS A 140 -18.99 9.21 12.25
CA LYS A 140 -20.38 9.28 12.74
C LYS A 140 -21.40 8.79 11.71
N TYR A 141 -21.03 8.84 10.43
CA TYR A 141 -21.85 8.37 9.30
C TYR A 141 -21.59 6.91 8.92
N ASP A 142 -20.58 6.25 9.52
CA ASP A 142 -20.40 4.81 9.29
C ASP A 142 -21.54 4.05 9.98
N THR A 143 -22.28 3.26 9.22
CA THR A 143 -23.40 2.46 9.72
C THR A 143 -22.96 1.12 10.31
N ARG A 144 -21.69 0.73 10.13
CA ARG A 144 -21.15 -0.57 10.57
C ARG A 144 -20.90 -0.57 12.08
N THR A 145 -21.63 -1.42 12.80
CA THR A 145 -21.51 -1.54 14.27
C THR A 145 -20.10 -1.94 14.73
N LYS A 146 -19.37 -2.72 13.92
CA LYS A 146 -17.98 -3.11 14.23
C LYS A 146 -17.03 -1.91 14.18
N SER A 147 -17.12 -1.09 13.13
CA SER A 147 -16.31 0.12 12.97
C SER A 147 -16.40 1.03 14.19
N LYS A 148 -17.62 1.26 14.69
CA LYS A 148 -17.88 2.15 15.85
C LYS A 148 -17.26 1.69 17.17
N LYS A 149 -16.84 0.43 17.28
CA LYS A 149 -16.21 -0.12 18.49
C LYS A 149 -14.69 -0.02 18.50
N HIS A 150 -14.08 0.37 17.38
CA HIS A 150 -12.64 0.52 17.32
C HIS A 150 -12.20 1.79 18.06
N SER A 151 -11.07 1.69 18.75
CA SER A 151 -10.41 2.85 19.34
C SER A 151 -9.95 3.81 18.23
N PRO A 152 -9.73 5.10 18.56
CA PRO A 152 -9.09 6.03 17.65
C PRO A 152 -7.75 5.48 17.12
N LEU A 153 -7.43 5.78 15.88
CA LEU A 153 -6.13 5.45 15.28
C LEU A 153 -5.16 6.60 15.58
N GLN A 154 -4.08 6.30 16.30
CA GLN A 154 -3.07 7.30 16.67
C GLN A 154 -2.08 7.53 15.52
N ILE A 155 -1.42 8.69 15.54
CA ILE A 155 -0.48 9.08 14.47
C ILE A 155 0.71 8.11 14.39
N GLU A 156 1.21 7.60 15.51
CA GLU A 156 2.30 6.62 15.57
C GLU A 156 1.88 5.30 14.91
N GLN A 157 0.64 4.86 15.15
CA GLN A 157 0.10 3.66 14.51
C GLN A 157 -0.03 3.81 13.00
N LEU A 158 -0.25 5.04 12.52
CA LEU A 158 -0.30 5.36 11.11
C LEU A 158 1.11 5.42 10.49
N ALA A 159 2.08 5.98 11.20
CA ALA A 159 3.48 5.95 10.81
C ALA A 159 4.01 4.50 10.70
N ASP A 160 3.79 3.68 11.73
CA ASP A 160 4.14 2.26 11.75
C ASP A 160 3.50 1.50 10.57
N PHE A 161 2.23 1.81 10.27
CA PHE A 161 1.52 1.23 9.14
C PHE A 161 2.19 1.58 7.80
N VAL A 162 2.58 2.85 7.61
CA VAL A 162 3.25 3.30 6.38
C VAL A 162 4.61 2.61 6.23
N ASP A 163 5.39 2.52 7.31
CA ASP A 163 6.73 1.90 7.29
C ASP A 163 6.66 0.40 7.01
N GLU A 164 5.79 -0.33 7.70
CA GLU A 164 5.57 -1.75 7.46
C GLU A 164 5.07 -2.03 6.03
N LEU A 165 4.22 -1.15 5.50
CA LEU A 165 3.71 -1.27 4.15
C LEU A 165 4.80 -1.02 3.09
N ALA A 166 5.77 -0.13 3.37
CA ALA A 166 6.94 0.06 2.53
C ALA A 166 7.83 -1.20 2.50
N VAL A 167 8.05 -1.84 3.66
CA VAL A 167 8.78 -3.12 3.76
C VAL A 167 8.07 -4.21 2.97
N VAL A 168 6.75 -4.32 3.10
CA VAL A 168 5.95 -5.30 2.35
C VAL A 168 5.98 -5.03 0.85
N SER A 169 5.87 -3.77 0.43
CA SER A 169 5.95 -3.36 -0.98
C SER A 169 7.30 -3.73 -1.59
N LYS A 170 8.39 -3.50 -0.87
CA LYS A 170 9.74 -3.92 -1.28
C LYS A 170 9.83 -5.45 -1.44
N GLY A 171 9.32 -6.20 -0.46
CA GLY A 171 9.29 -7.66 -0.52
C GLY A 171 8.48 -8.18 -1.72
N LEU A 172 7.35 -7.56 -2.04
CA LEU A 172 6.57 -7.86 -3.25
C LEU A 172 7.37 -7.59 -4.53
N GLY A 173 8.07 -6.46 -4.60
CA GLY A 173 8.94 -6.13 -5.75
C GLY A 173 10.05 -7.16 -5.95
N GLU A 174 10.71 -7.59 -4.87
CA GLU A 174 11.74 -8.63 -4.90
C GLU A 174 11.19 -10.01 -5.28
N LEU A 175 9.99 -10.36 -4.82
CA LEU A 175 9.29 -11.58 -5.21
C LEU A 175 8.97 -11.55 -6.72
N LEU A 176 8.39 -10.47 -7.22
CA LEU A 176 8.04 -10.28 -8.63
C LEU A 176 9.26 -10.38 -9.55
N LYS A 177 10.40 -9.79 -9.16
CA LYS A 177 11.67 -9.92 -9.91
C LYS A 177 12.11 -11.36 -10.07
N ARG A 178 11.88 -12.22 -9.08
CA ARG A 178 12.21 -13.66 -9.12
C ARG A 178 11.15 -14.49 -9.84
N MET A 179 9.88 -14.09 -9.80
CA MET A 179 8.81 -14.74 -10.56
C MET A 179 8.92 -14.48 -12.07
N ALA A 180 9.32 -13.27 -12.47
CA ALA A 180 9.40 -12.86 -13.85
C ALA A 180 10.19 -13.82 -14.77
N PRO A 181 11.43 -14.27 -14.44
CA PRO A 181 12.17 -15.21 -15.29
C PRO A 181 11.48 -16.57 -15.38
N ILE A 182 10.91 -17.08 -14.29
CA ILE A 182 10.19 -18.37 -14.25
C ILE A 182 9.02 -18.35 -15.26
N PHE A 183 8.32 -17.22 -15.35
CA PHE A 183 7.20 -17.03 -16.27
C PHE A 183 7.64 -16.76 -17.72
N LEU A 184 8.62 -15.89 -17.91
CA LEU A 184 8.97 -15.34 -19.23
C LEU A 184 9.93 -16.23 -20.02
N GLU A 185 10.88 -16.90 -19.38
CA GLU A 185 11.90 -17.68 -20.10
C GLU A 185 11.33 -18.76 -21.01
N PRO A 186 10.35 -19.59 -20.59
CA PRO A 186 9.75 -20.59 -21.47
C PRO A 186 9.10 -19.94 -22.71
N LYS A 187 8.44 -18.78 -22.52
CA LYS A 187 7.80 -18.05 -23.61
C LYS A 187 8.82 -17.45 -24.58
N LYS A 188 9.92 -16.89 -24.07
CA LYS A 188 11.02 -16.37 -24.89
C LYS A 188 11.63 -17.47 -25.76
N LYS A 189 11.96 -18.63 -25.17
CA LYS A 189 12.49 -19.79 -25.89
C LYS A 189 11.53 -20.29 -26.97
N LEU A 190 10.23 -20.33 -26.68
CA LEU A 190 9.21 -20.71 -27.66
C LEU A 190 9.14 -19.72 -28.82
N VAL A 191 9.14 -18.42 -28.54
CA VAL A 191 9.14 -17.38 -29.59
C VAL A 191 10.38 -17.52 -30.46
N GLU A 192 11.57 -17.62 -29.88
CA GLU A 192 12.82 -17.82 -30.63
C GLU A 192 12.76 -19.06 -31.53
N ARG A 193 12.25 -20.18 -31.02
CA ARG A 193 12.08 -21.40 -31.81
C ARG A 193 11.10 -21.22 -32.96
N VAL A 194 9.99 -20.52 -32.75
CA VAL A 194 9.01 -20.20 -33.81
C VAL A 194 9.65 -19.31 -34.88
N ARG A 195 10.47 -18.33 -34.48
CA ARG A 195 11.20 -17.47 -35.43
C ARG A 195 12.18 -18.27 -36.29
N GLU A 196 12.93 -19.16 -35.67
CA GLU A 196 13.87 -20.04 -36.35
C GLU A 196 13.15 -20.90 -37.40
N LEU A 197 12.05 -21.55 -37.02
CA LEU A 197 11.25 -22.38 -37.91
C LEU A 197 10.63 -21.57 -39.07
N ARG A 198 10.16 -20.35 -38.82
CA ARG A 198 9.64 -19.45 -39.86
C ARG A 198 10.72 -19.02 -40.85
N ARG A 199 11.93 -18.73 -40.36
CA ARG A 199 13.09 -18.41 -41.21
C ARG A 199 13.44 -19.59 -42.11
N MET A 200 13.44 -20.81 -41.57
CA MET A 200 13.66 -22.03 -42.37
C MET A 200 12.55 -22.25 -43.41
N ALA A 201 11.33 -21.81 -43.13
CA ALA A 201 10.19 -21.88 -44.04
C ALA A 201 10.10 -20.70 -45.05
N GLY A 202 11.02 -19.73 -45.01
CA GLY A 202 11.02 -18.58 -45.92
C GLY A 202 9.92 -17.53 -45.65
N VAL A 203 9.36 -17.47 -44.43
CA VAL A 203 8.31 -16.51 -44.06
C VAL A 203 8.92 -15.21 -43.53
N VAL A 204 8.54 -14.06 -44.10
CA VAL A 204 9.00 -12.72 -43.67
C VAL A 204 8.29 -12.28 -42.39
N GLU A 205 9.05 -11.81 -41.39
CA GLU A 205 8.49 -11.35 -40.11
C GLU A 205 7.92 -9.92 -40.18
N PRO A 206 6.76 -9.65 -39.55
CA PRO A 206 6.41 -8.31 -39.11
C PRO A 206 7.20 -7.95 -37.84
N GLU A 207 7.60 -6.68 -37.69
CA GLU A 207 8.16 -6.18 -36.44
C GLU A 207 7.12 -6.28 -35.32
N VAL A 208 7.41 -7.08 -34.30
CA VAL A 208 6.62 -7.14 -33.07
C VAL A 208 7.51 -6.73 -31.91
N GLU A 209 7.18 -5.60 -31.30
CA GLU A 209 7.79 -5.12 -30.08
C GLU A 209 7.69 -6.18 -28.98
N SER A 210 8.82 -6.48 -28.31
CA SER A 210 8.93 -7.59 -27.36
C SER A 210 8.02 -7.39 -26.14
N THR A 211 7.01 -8.25 -25.99
CA THR A 211 6.11 -8.28 -24.80
C THR A 211 6.89 -8.36 -23.49
N ALA A 212 8.10 -8.94 -23.50
CA ALA A 212 8.96 -9.03 -22.33
C ALA A 212 9.56 -7.67 -21.91
N GLU A 213 9.86 -6.78 -22.87
CA GLU A 213 10.38 -5.44 -22.56
C GLU A 213 9.31 -4.54 -21.95
N LYS A 214 8.07 -4.63 -22.47
CA LYS A 214 6.91 -3.93 -21.88
C LYS A 214 6.66 -4.41 -20.45
N PHE A 215 6.79 -5.71 -20.20
CA PHE A 215 6.58 -6.30 -18.89
C PHE A 215 7.65 -5.89 -17.85
N LEU A 216 8.94 -5.89 -18.24
CA LEU A 216 10.02 -5.48 -17.34
C LEU A 216 9.94 -3.99 -16.99
N LYS A 217 9.64 -3.12 -17.97
CA LYS A 217 9.38 -1.69 -17.71
C LYS A 217 8.25 -1.48 -16.68
N HIS A 218 7.21 -2.31 -16.75
CA HIS A 218 6.10 -2.24 -15.81
C HIS A 218 6.51 -2.69 -14.39
N ILE A 219 7.33 -3.73 -14.24
CA ILE A 219 7.90 -4.12 -12.93
C ILE A 219 8.78 -3.02 -12.35
N ASP A 220 9.59 -2.36 -13.18
CA ASP A 220 10.45 -1.27 -12.72
C ASP A 220 9.63 -0.05 -12.28
N MET A 221 8.54 0.28 -12.99
CA MET A 221 7.59 1.31 -12.56
C MET A 221 7.00 1.05 -11.17
N LEU A 222 6.74 -0.22 -10.81
CA LEU A 222 6.25 -0.58 -9.47
C LEU A 222 7.31 -0.33 -8.37
N ASN A 223 8.60 -0.23 -8.71
CA ASN A 223 9.71 -0.05 -7.77
C ASN A 223 10.23 1.40 -7.64
N VAL A 224 10.04 2.26 -8.65
CA VAL A 224 10.74 3.56 -8.77
C VAL A 224 10.19 4.68 -7.87
N VAL A 225 9.03 4.54 -7.23
CA VAL A 225 8.43 5.60 -6.39
C VAL A 225 8.64 5.39 -4.89
N GLY A 226 9.46 4.39 -4.50
CA GLY A 226 9.77 4.10 -3.09
C GLY A 226 11.01 4.81 -2.54
N THR A 227 11.80 5.49 -3.37
CA THR A 227 13.13 5.99 -2.99
C THR A 227 13.36 7.48 -3.17
N ARG A 228 12.40 8.26 -3.69
CA ARG A 228 12.64 9.67 -4.04
C ARG A 228 12.38 10.70 -2.93
N ASP A 229 11.74 10.33 -1.83
CA ASP A 229 11.38 11.31 -0.78
C ASP A 229 12.37 11.37 0.40
N GLY A 230 13.51 10.68 0.32
CA GLY A 230 14.49 10.59 1.42
C GLY A 230 15.76 11.45 1.31
N GLU A 231 16.04 12.10 0.17
CA GLU A 231 17.36 12.75 -0.08
C GLU A 231 17.34 14.30 -0.10
N HIS A 232 16.25 14.94 0.34
CA HIS A 232 16.17 16.41 0.38
C HIS A 232 15.80 16.97 1.76
N ARG A 233 16.58 16.63 2.79
CA ARG A 233 16.69 17.44 4.02
C ARG A 233 18.08 17.28 4.61
N ASP A 234 19.09 17.86 3.95
CA ASP A 234 20.38 18.13 4.60
C ASP A 234 21.18 19.21 3.86
N GLN A 235 20.59 20.39 3.66
CA GLN A 235 21.33 21.61 3.31
C GLN A 235 20.61 22.84 3.87
N SER A 236 20.69 23.02 5.18
CA SER A 236 20.54 24.35 5.79
C SER A 236 21.33 24.39 7.09
N ASP A 237 22.65 24.45 6.96
CA ASP A 237 23.51 25.11 7.94
C ASP A 237 24.75 25.63 7.20
N GLY A 238 24.84 26.96 7.09
CA GLY A 238 26.00 27.60 6.47
C GLY A 238 25.76 29.00 5.90
N LYS A 239 25.30 29.95 6.73
CA LYS A 239 25.90 31.28 6.94
C LYS A 239 24.93 32.24 7.62
#